data_AF-A0A839FJY4-F1
#
_entry.id   AF-A0A839FJY4-F1
#
_cell.length_a   1.000
_cell.length_b   1.000
_cell.length_c   1.000
_cell.angle_alpha   90.00
_cell.angle_beta   90.00
_cell.angle_gamma   90.00
#
_symmetry.space_group_name_H-M   'P 1'
#
loop_
_entity.id
_entity.type
_entity.pdbx_description
1 polymer ?
#
loop_
_entity_poly.entity_id
_entity_poly.type
_entity_poly.pdbx_seq_one_letter_code
_entity_poly.pdbx_strand_id
1 'polypeptide(L)'
;MEIVTLDHFARCVGEGFEIDMGTGSLVFTLTEARPLPERGFTGMRRSPFSLLFRSESKVLLPQKIYRLKNAALGILDIFLVPVARDKDGIIYQAIFN
;
A
#
# COMPACT_ATOMS: atom_id res chain seq x y z
N MET A 1 -10.24 11.82 12.07
CA MET A 1 -9.35 11.11 11.12
C MET A 1 -9.47 9.63 11.46
N GLU A 2 -10.19 8.88 10.64
CA GLU A 2 -10.47 7.47 10.91
C GLU A 2 -9.18 6.66 10.72
N ILE A 3 -8.85 5.81 11.69
CA ILE A 3 -7.64 4.99 11.63
C ILE A 3 -7.94 3.79 10.74
N VAL A 4 -7.21 3.67 9.62
CA VAL A 4 -7.23 2.45 8.80
C VAL A 4 -6.48 1.32 9.52
N THR A 5 -7.08 0.14 9.55
CA THR A 5 -6.56 -1.07 10.20
C THR A 5 -6.26 -2.15 9.17
N LEU A 6 -5.58 -3.21 9.60
CA LEU A 6 -5.33 -4.38 8.76
C LEU A 6 -6.63 -4.94 8.17
N ASP A 7 -7.70 -5.05 8.96
CA ASP A 7 -8.97 -5.62 8.50
C ASP A 7 -9.61 -4.84 7.35
N HIS A 8 -9.41 -3.51 7.32
CA HIS A 8 -9.86 -2.70 6.20
C HIS A 8 -9.14 -3.08 4.91
N PHE A 9 -7.82 -3.26 4.95
CA PHE A 9 -7.03 -3.64 3.77
C PHE A 9 -7.14 -5.12 3.41
N ALA A 10 -7.31 -6.01 4.39
CA ALA A 10 -7.47 -7.44 4.15
C ALA A 10 -8.69 -7.74 3.25
N ARG A 11 -9.75 -6.92 3.36
CA ARG A 11 -10.94 -7.01 2.49
C ARG A 11 -10.70 -6.51 1.07
N CYS A 12 -9.65 -5.72 0.84
CA CYS A 12 -9.30 -5.15 -0.46
C CYS A 12 -8.15 -5.92 -1.15
N VAL A 13 -7.72 -7.07 -0.61
CA VAL A 13 -6.70 -7.89 -1.28
C VAL A 13 -7.26 -8.40 -2.62
N GLY A 14 -6.50 -8.17 -3.69
CA GLY A 14 -6.91 -8.39 -5.07
C GLY A 14 -7.49 -7.15 -5.76
N GLU A 15 -7.82 -6.09 -5.02
CA GLU A 15 -8.38 -4.86 -5.59
C GLU A 15 -7.29 -3.91 -6.10
N GLY A 16 -7.69 -3.07 -7.06
CA GLY A 16 -6.88 -1.98 -7.59
C GLY A 16 -6.94 -0.72 -6.74
N PHE A 17 -5.78 -0.07 -6.60
CA PHE A 17 -5.58 1.24 -6.00
C PHE A 17 -5.03 2.17 -7.08
N GLU A 18 -5.79 3.18 -7.46
CA GLU A 18 -5.37 4.18 -8.44
C GLU A 18 -4.42 5.19 -7.77
N ILE A 19 -3.21 5.32 -8.31
CA ILE A 19 -2.23 6.32 -7.91
C ILE A 19 -2.36 7.51 -8.86
N ASP A 20 -2.60 8.69 -8.29
CA ASP A 20 -2.57 9.95 -9.02
C ASP A 20 -1.11 10.38 -9.29
N MET A 21 -0.76 10.52 -10.57
CA MET A 21 0.56 10.97 -11.03
C MET A 21 0.52 12.40 -11.60
N GLY A 22 -0.60 13.12 -11.46
CA GLY A 22 -0.83 14.48 -11.96
C GLY A 22 -1.10 14.56 -13.46
N THR A 23 -0.36 13.82 -14.28
CA THR A 23 -0.54 13.75 -15.75
C THR A 23 -1.22 12.45 -16.22
N GLY A 24 -1.57 11.58 -15.28
CA GLY A 24 -2.21 10.28 -15.51
C GLY A 24 -2.38 9.52 -14.20
N SER A 25 -2.86 8.28 -14.28
CA SER A 25 -2.95 7.37 -13.15
C SER A 25 -2.32 6.02 -13.44
N LEU A 26 -1.85 5.35 -12.38
CA LEU A 26 -1.38 3.97 -12.43
C LEU A 26 -2.21 3.15 -11.45
N VAL A 27 -2.58 1.93 -11.83
CA VAL A 27 -3.28 1.01 -10.93
C VAL A 27 -2.28 0.09 -10.27
N PHE A 28 -2.35 0.04 -8.95
CA PHE A 28 -1.56 -0.84 -8.10
C PHE A 28 -2.50 -1.86 -7.47
N THR A 29 -2.27 -3.15 -7.68
CA THR A 29 -3.10 -4.20 -7.08
C THR A 29 -2.58 -4.53 -5.70
N LEU A 30 -3.43 -4.50 -4.68
CA LEU A 30 -3.07 -4.96 -3.33
C LEU A 30 -2.95 -6.49 -3.35
N THR A 31 -1.73 -7.00 -3.29
CA THR A 31 -1.45 -8.45 -3.37
C THR A 31 -1.39 -9.14 -2.02
N GLU A 32 -1.05 -8.42 -0.95
CA GLU A 32 -0.92 -8.98 0.39
C GLU A 32 -1.22 -7.92 1.44
N ALA A 33 -1.94 -8.31 2.49
CA ALA A 33 -2.08 -7.55 3.72
C ALA A 33 -1.86 -8.51 4.89
N ARG A 34 -0.85 -8.24 5.74
CA ARG A 34 -0.49 -9.15 6.84
C ARG A 34 -0.08 -8.40 8.11
N PRO A 35 -0.32 -8.97 9.30
CA PRO A 35 0.16 -8.39 10.54
C PRO A 35 1.69 -8.44 10.62
N LEU A 36 2.27 -7.48 11.34
CA LEU A 36 3.68 -7.50 11.73
C LEU A 36 3.80 -7.76 13.24
N PRO A 37 4.93 -8.32 13.71
CA PRO A 37 5.15 -8.50 15.14
C PRO A 37 5.08 -7.17 15.89
N GLU A 38 4.36 -7.13 17.01
CA GLU A 38 4.22 -5.93 17.86
C GLU A 38 5.50 -5.59 18.66
N ARG A 39 6.57 -6.37 18.49
CA ARG A 39 7.82 -6.23 19.25
C ARG A 39 8.60 -5.01 18.75
N GLY A 40 8.95 -4.12 19.68
CA GLY A 40 9.77 -2.92 19.41
C GLY A 40 8.98 -1.63 19.23
N PHE A 41 7.65 -1.67 19.35
CA PHE A 41 6.80 -0.51 19.12
C PHE A 41 5.91 -0.20 20.34
N THR A 42 6.47 0.47 21.35
CA THR A 42 5.71 0.92 22.53
C THR A 42 4.87 2.16 22.19
N GLY A 43 3.57 2.16 22.51
CA GLY A 43 2.69 3.33 22.36
C GLY A 43 2.06 3.52 20.97
N MET A 44 2.01 2.49 20.13
CA MET A 44 1.33 2.56 18.84
C MET A 44 -0.19 2.68 18.97
N ARG A 45 -0.79 3.36 17.99
CA ARG A 45 -2.26 3.55 17.92
C ARG A 45 -2.99 2.38 17.27
N ARG A 46 -2.27 1.42 16.68
CA ARG A 46 -2.80 0.20 16.06
C ARG A 46 -1.74 -0.90 16.09
N SER A 47 -2.16 -2.16 15.97
CA SER A 47 -1.24 -3.25 15.68
C SER A 47 -0.59 -3.01 14.31
N PRO A 48 0.73 -3.20 14.18
CA PRO A 48 1.44 -2.89 12.96
C PRO A 48 1.13 -3.92 11.88
N PHE A 49 1.13 -3.50 10.63
CA PHE A 49 0.89 -4.39 9.49
C PHE A 49 1.64 -3.92 8.24
N SER A 50 1.89 -4.87 7.34
CA SER A 50 2.49 -4.60 6.03
C SER A 50 1.49 -4.87 4.91
N LEU A 51 1.54 -4.01 3.91
CA LEU A 51 0.84 -4.20 2.64
C LEU A 51 1.85 -4.38 1.52
N LEU A 52 1.58 -5.27 0.58
CA LEU A 52 2.32 -5.37 -0.68
C LEU A 52 1.41 -5.05 -1.86
N PHE A 53 1.84 -4.09 -2.66
CA PHE A 53 1.17 -3.68 -3.89
C PHE A 53 2.01 -4.09 -5.09
N ARG A 54 1.35 -4.52 -6.18
CA ARG A 54 1.98 -4.79 -7.46
C ARG A 54 1.57 -3.75 -8.48
N SER A 55 2.56 -3.16 -9.13
CA SER A 55 2.38 -2.38 -10.35
C SER A 55 2.80 -3.21 -11.54
N GLU A 56 1.93 -3.37 -12.54
CA GLU A 56 2.28 -4.04 -13.81
C GLU A 56 3.19 -3.16 -14.69
N SER A 57 3.26 -1.86 -14.38
CA SER A 57 4.20 -0.95 -15.03
C SER A 57 5.64 -1.28 -14.67
N LYS A 58 6.52 -1.20 -15.66
CA LYS A 58 7.98 -1.31 -15.47
C LYS A 58 8.63 0.00 -15.04
N VAL A 59 7.86 1.08 -14.95
CA VAL A 59 8.34 2.38 -14.49
C VAL A 59 8.52 2.33 -12.98
N LEU A 60 9.75 2.54 -12.53
CA LEU A 60 10.07 2.61 -11.11
C LEU A 60 9.59 3.94 -10.54
N LEU A 61 8.66 3.86 -9.60
CA LEU A 61 8.24 5.00 -8.79
C LEU A 61 9.17 5.13 -7.59
N PRO A 62 9.67 6.35 -7.27
CA PRO A 62 10.53 6.55 -6.11
C PRO A 62 9.80 6.28 -4.80
N GLN A 63 10.56 6.03 -3.73
CA GLN A 63 10.01 5.93 -2.38
C GLN A 63 9.48 7.30 -1.92
N LYS A 64 8.17 7.41 -1.69
CA LYS A 64 7.51 8.59 -1.10
C LYS A 64 6.05 8.28 -0.74
N ILE A 65 5.35 9.30 -0.23
CA ILE A 65 3.90 9.25 -0.04
C ILE A 65 3.21 9.42 -1.39
N TYR A 66 2.27 8.54 -1.68
CA TYR A 66 1.39 8.58 -2.83
C TYR A 66 -0.07 8.66 -2.39
N ARG A 67 -0.85 9.43 -3.16
CA ARG A 67 -2.30 9.50 -3.05
C ARG A 67 -2.90 8.31 -3.80
N LEU A 68 -3.43 7.35 -3.06
CA LEU A 68 -4.08 6.15 -3.57
C LEU A 68 -5.59 6.29 -3.43
N LYS A 69 -6.33 5.91 -4.48
CA LYS A 69 -7.79 5.86 -4.47
C LYS A 69 -8.24 4.41 -4.65
N ASN A 70 -9.09 3.93 -3.75
CA ASN A 70 -9.74 2.63 -3.84
C ASN A 70 -11.26 2.81 -3.63
N ALA A 71 -12.05 1.91 -4.23
CA ALA A 71 -13.51 2.01 -4.19
C ALA A 71 -14.09 1.83 -2.77
N ALA A 72 -13.50 0.95 -1.96
CA ALA A 72 -13.96 0.65 -0.60
C ALA A 72 -13.38 1.60 0.45
N LEU A 73 -12.10 1.95 0.32
CA LEU A 73 -11.38 2.74 1.33
C LEU A 73 -11.30 4.25 1.02
N GLY A 74 -11.78 4.67 -0.16
CA GLY A 74 -11.70 6.06 -0.59
C GLY A 74 -10.28 6.49 -0.92
N ILE A 75 -9.90 7.69 -0.49
CA ILE A 75 -8.59 8.29 -0.79
C ILE A 75 -7.69 8.19 0.43
N LEU A 76 -6.47 7.68 0.22
CA LEU A 76 -5.48 7.43 1.25
C LEU A 76 -4.12 7.98 0.80
N ASP A 77 -3.41 8.66 1.70
CA ASP A 77 -2.00 8.99 1.50
C ASP A 77 -1.13 7.90 2.12
N ILE A 78 -0.46 7.10 1.27
CA ILE A 78 0.29 5.91 1.67
C ILE A 78 1.77 6.07 1.30
N PHE A 79 2.66 5.87 2.28
CA PHE A 79 4.10 5.80 2.04
C PHE A 79 4.46 4.46 1.38
N LEU A 80 4.92 4.51 0.14
CA LEU A 80 5.30 3.33 -0.64
C LEU A 80 6.81 3.27 -0.84
N VAL A 81 7.36 2.06 -0.72
CA VAL A 81 8.78 1.75 -0.97
C VAL A 81 8.85 0.64 -2.02
N PRO A 82 9.60 0.80 -3.14
CA PRO A 82 9.84 -0.31 -4.04
C PRO A 82 10.75 -1.35 -3.37
N VAL A 83 10.33 -2.62 -3.32
CA VAL A 83 11.05 -3.70 -2.62
C VAL A 83 11.53 -4.82 -3.55
N ALA A 84 10.90 -4.98 -4.72
CA ALA A 84 11.32 -5.96 -5.72
C ALA A 84 10.87 -5.56 -7.13
N ARG A 85 11.55 -6.11 -8.14
CA ARG A 85 11.19 -5.98 -9.55
C ARG A 85 11.34 -7.33 -10.24
N ASP A 86 10.36 -7.69 -11.05
CA ASP A 86 10.36 -8.94 -11.81
C ASP A 86 9.76 -8.78 -13.21
N LYS A 87 9.55 -9.92 -13.88
CA LYS A 87 8.96 -10.00 -15.23
C LYS A 87 7.52 -9.52 -15.31
N ASP A 88 6.79 -9.46 -14.20
CA ASP A 88 5.37 -9.07 -14.16
C ASP A 88 5.21 -7.62 -13.68
N GLY A 89 6.17 -7.06 -12.93
CA GLY A 89 6.06 -5.69 -12.49
C GLY A 89 7.10 -5.23 -11.48
N ILE A 90 6.68 -4.27 -10.66
CA ILE A 90 7.41 -3.81 -9.48
C ILE A 90 6.51 -4.01 -8.26
N ILE A 91 7.09 -4.52 -7.18
CA ILE A 91 6.42 -4.71 -5.90
C ILE A 91 6.77 -3.54 -4.99
N TYR A 92 5.75 -2.94 -4.39
CA TYR A 92 5.86 -1.85 -3.45
C TYR A 92 5.32 -2.28 -2.08
N GLN A 93 5.94 -1.81 -1.02
CA GLN A 93 5.54 -2.09 0.35
C GLN A 93 5.08 -0.81 1.04
N ALA A 94 4.02 -0.93 1.86
CA ALA A 94 3.67 0.03 2.89
C ALA A 94 3.73 -0.65 4.26
N ILE A 95 4.18 0.08 5.27
CA ILE A 95 4.15 -0.36 6.67
C ILE A 95 3.35 0.66 7.47
N PHE A 96 2.38 0.15 8.22
CA PHE A 96 1.56 0.93 9.14
C PHE A 96 1.90 0.52 10.57
N ASN A 97 2.13 1.53 11.41
CA ASN A 97 2.40 1.47 12.84
C ASN A 97 1.28 2.22 13.59
#